data_AF-A0A517RA05-F1
#
_entry.id   AF-A0A517RA05-F1
#
_cell.length_a   1.000
_cell.length_b   1.000
_cell.length_c   1.000
_cell.angle_alpha   90.00
_cell.angle_beta   90.00
_cell.angle_gamma   90.00
#
_symmetry.space_group_name_H-M   'P 1'
#
loop_
_entity.id
_entity.type
_entity.pdbx_description
1 polymer ?
#
loop_
_entity_poly.entity_id
_entity_poly.type
_entity_poly.pdbx_seq_one_letter_code
_entity_poly.pdbx_strand_id
1 'polypeptide(L)'
;MISLSFLFRIFLPWRRALLCHSHVSILNIIAIRLRGHSPELLIDTLVRLRMKDRDVEIQQIERCYIKNRQTYLDASTLAALVEQEIEREQARKREQERERELLADPTVLDQPSE
;
A
#
# COMPACT_ATOMS: atom_id res chain seq x y z
N MET A 1 11.47 -18.13 30.80
CA MET A 1 11.90 -18.28 29.39
C MET A 1 10.78 -17.93 28.38
N ILE A 2 10.04 -16.83 28.58
CA ILE A 2 8.94 -16.42 27.67
C ILE A 2 9.36 -15.25 26.76
N SER A 3 10.36 -14.48 27.17
CA SER A 3 10.77 -13.25 26.47
C SER A 3 11.52 -13.49 25.15
N LEU A 4 12.38 -14.53 25.08
CA LEU A 4 13.18 -14.82 23.89
C LEU A 4 12.31 -15.28 22.69
N SER A 5 11.29 -16.10 22.93
CA SER A 5 10.40 -16.61 21.88
C SER A 5 9.55 -15.51 21.25
N PHE A 6 9.22 -14.46 22.01
CA PHE A 6 8.54 -13.27 21.49
C PHE A 6 9.45 -12.46 20.56
N LEU A 7 10.71 -12.28 20.96
CA LEU A 7 11.71 -11.57 20.15
C LEU A 7 11.95 -12.29 18.81
N PHE A 8 12.11 -13.62 18.81
CA PHE A 8 12.27 -14.39 17.57
C PHE A 8 11.05 -14.32 16.66
N ARG A 9 9.83 -14.30 17.21
CA ARG A 9 8.59 -14.12 16.43
C ARG A 9 8.44 -12.73 15.81
N ILE A 10 9.14 -11.73 16.33
CA ILE A 10 9.16 -10.37 15.76
C ILE A 10 10.34 -10.23 14.78
N PHE A 11 11.48 -10.87 15.09
CA PHE A 11 12.69 -10.79 14.28
C PHE A 11 12.55 -11.48 12.91
N LEU A 12 11.88 -12.64 12.83
CA LEU A 12 11.67 -13.35 11.56
C LEU A 12 10.94 -12.51 10.50
N PRO A 13 9.76 -11.93 10.79
CA PRO A 13 9.05 -11.10 9.82
C PRO A 13 9.79 -9.80 9.55
N TRP A 14 10.50 -9.23 10.53
CA TRP A 14 11.31 -8.03 10.32
C TRP A 14 12.46 -8.29 9.34
N ARG A 15 13.18 -9.41 9.49
CA ARG A 15 14.27 -9.78 8.57
C ARG A 15 13.75 -10.01 7.15
N ARG A 16 12.58 -10.63 7.00
CA ARG A 16 11.91 -10.81 5.68
C ARG A 16 11.52 -9.48 5.05
N ALA A 17 10.97 -8.54 5.82
CA ALA A 17 10.62 -7.22 5.33
C ALA A 17 11.85 -6.41 4.87
N LEU A 18 12.95 -6.52 5.63
CA LEU A 18 14.23 -5.88 5.32
C LEU A 18 14.90 -6.47 4.06
N LEU A 19 14.78 -7.80 3.87
CA LEU A 19 15.22 -8.49 2.65
C LEU A 19 14.44 -8.10 1.39
N CYS A 20 13.21 -7.62 1.52
CA CYS A 20 12.38 -7.18 0.40
C CYS A 20 12.53 -5.67 0.09
N HIS A 21 13.58 -5.03 0.62
CA HIS A 21 13.86 -3.60 0.45
C HIS A 21 12.72 -2.67 0.91
N SER A 22 11.76 -3.20 1.64
CA SER A 22 10.58 -2.47 2.08
C SER A 22 10.89 -1.77 3.40
N HIS A 23 10.68 -0.46 3.47
CA HIS A 23 10.82 0.36 4.67
C HIS A 23 9.70 0.05 5.69
N VAL A 24 9.65 -1.20 6.19
CA VAL A 24 8.78 -1.55 7.31
C VAL A 24 9.57 -1.43 8.59
N SER A 25 9.39 -0.30 9.28
CA SER A 25 9.92 -0.11 10.64
C SER A 25 9.41 -1.20 11.58
N ILE A 26 10.25 -1.69 12.48
CA ILE A 26 9.87 -2.65 13.55
C ILE A 26 8.65 -2.13 14.32
N LEU A 27 8.58 -0.81 14.52
CA LEU A 27 7.46 -0.13 15.16
C LEU A 27 6.13 -0.36 14.43
N ASN A 28 6.12 -0.45 13.09
CA ASN A 28 4.90 -0.77 12.34
C ASN A 28 4.45 -2.21 12.60
N ILE A 29 5.39 -3.16 12.65
CA ILE A 29 5.07 -4.58 12.96
C ILE A 29 4.49 -4.69 14.37
N ILE A 30 5.08 -3.98 15.34
CA ILE A 30 4.59 -3.94 16.72
C ILE A 30 3.21 -3.28 16.77
N ALA A 31 3.02 -2.14 16.10
CA ALA A 31 1.74 -1.42 16.07
C ALA A 31 0.61 -2.26 15.44
N ILE A 32 0.89 -2.96 14.33
CA ILE A 32 -0.04 -3.89 13.66
C ILE A 32 -0.46 -5.00 14.63
N ARG A 33 0.52 -5.58 15.34
CA ARG A 33 0.26 -6.65 16.31
C ARG A 33 -0.51 -6.14 17.54
N LEU A 34 -0.23 -4.91 17.98
CA LEU A 34 -0.94 -4.24 19.06
C LEU A 34 -2.40 -3.94 18.70
N ARG A 35 -2.67 -3.64 17.42
CA ARG A 35 -4.03 -3.51 16.85
C ARG A 35 -4.75 -4.85 16.68
N GLY A 36 -4.09 -5.98 16.94
CA GLY A 36 -4.65 -7.32 16.78
C GLY A 36 -4.75 -7.77 15.32
N HIS A 37 -4.01 -7.15 14.41
CA HIS A 37 -3.94 -7.53 13.00
C HIS A 37 -2.81 -8.52 12.76
N SER A 38 -2.91 -9.34 11.71
CA SER A 38 -1.85 -10.31 11.38
C SER A 38 -0.72 -9.63 10.61
N PRO A 39 0.47 -9.42 11.21
CA PRO A 39 1.59 -8.81 10.50
C PRO A 39 2.13 -9.70 9.38
N GLU A 40 1.99 -11.02 9.50
CA GLU A 40 2.40 -11.96 8.45
C GLU A 40 1.63 -11.74 7.16
N LEU A 41 0.31 -11.52 7.26
CA LEU A 41 -0.54 -11.30 6.09
C LEU A 41 -0.23 -9.97 5.38
N LEU A 42 -0.05 -8.89 6.14
CA LEU A 42 0.29 -7.58 5.59
C LEU A 42 1.68 -7.60 4.94
N ILE A 43 2.66 -8.27 5.56
CA ILE A 43 4.00 -8.41 5.00
C ILE A 43 3.97 -9.29 3.74
N ASP A 44 3.28 -10.44 3.74
CA ASP A 44 3.19 -11.29 2.54
C ASP A 44 2.55 -10.55 1.37
N THR A 45 1.50 -9.76 1.65
CA THR A 45 0.85 -8.89 0.66
C THR A 45 1.83 -7.86 0.10
N LEU A 46 2.61 -7.22 0.97
CA LEU A 46 3.61 -6.21 0.58
C LEU A 46 4.73 -6.81 -0.26
N VAL A 47 5.22 -8.00 0.10
CA VAL A 47 6.22 -8.74 -0.67
C VAL A 47 5.70 -9.07 -2.06
N ARG A 48 4.45 -9.54 -2.15
CA ARG A 48 3.81 -9.84 -3.45
C ARG A 48 3.68 -8.59 -4.33
N LEU A 49 3.28 -7.46 -3.75
CA LEU A 49 3.17 -6.19 -4.49
C LEU A 49 4.55 -5.69 -4.95
N ARG A 50 5.57 -5.79 -4.09
CA ARG A 50 6.97 -5.50 -4.43
C ARG A 50 7.50 -6.37 -5.56
N MET A 51 7.18 -7.66 -5.56
CA MET A 51 7.56 -8.58 -6.64
C MET A 51 6.91 -8.23 -7.99
N LYS A 52 5.84 -7.41 -8.00
CA LYS A 52 5.21 -6.86 -9.20
C LYS A 52 5.71 -5.45 -9.55
N ASP A 53 6.82 -5.00 -8.98
CA ASP A 53 7.35 -3.63 -9.12
C ASP A 53 6.34 -2.53 -8.73
N ARG A 54 5.41 -2.84 -7.82
CA ARG A 54 4.52 -1.85 -7.23
C ARG A 54 5.16 -1.32 -5.96
N ASP A 55 5.51 -0.04 -5.95
CA ASP A 55 5.95 0.63 -4.73
C ASP A 55 4.72 1.07 -3.92
N VAL A 56 4.40 0.26 -2.90
CA VAL A 56 3.21 0.43 -2.07
C VAL A 56 3.64 0.53 -0.62
N GLU A 57 3.12 1.53 0.07
CA GLU A 57 3.37 1.67 1.50
C GLU A 57 2.54 0.68 2.31
N ILE A 58 3.13 0.15 3.39
CA ILE A 58 2.42 -0.77 4.29
C ILE A 58 1.16 -0.14 4.91
N GLN A 59 1.12 1.19 5.04
CA GLN A 59 -0.05 1.91 5.53
C GLN A 59 -1.25 1.82 4.58
N GLN A 60 -1.02 1.83 3.26
CA GLN A 60 -2.09 1.65 2.27
C GLN A 60 -2.67 0.24 2.35
N ILE A 61 -1.80 -0.77 2.48
CA ILE A 61 -2.19 -2.16 2.67
C ILE A 61 -2.99 -2.33 3.96
N GLU A 62 -2.54 -1.70 5.05
CA GLU A 62 -3.24 -1.73 6.35
C GLU A 62 -4.64 -1.10 6.23
N ARG A 63 -4.78 0.04 5.53
CA ARG A 63 -6.10 0.66 5.29
C ARG A 63 -7.02 -0.26 4.51
N CYS A 64 -6.53 -0.90 3.44
CA CYS A 64 -7.30 -1.89 2.68
C CYS A 64 -7.70 -3.09 3.53
N TYR A 65 -6.79 -3.56 4.40
CA TYR A 65 -7.08 -4.66 5.32
C TYR A 65 -8.17 -4.29 6.33
N ILE A 66 -8.10 -3.11 6.93
CA ILE A 66 -9.11 -2.62 7.89
C ILE A 66 -10.47 -2.47 7.21
N LYS A 67 -10.51 -1.89 6.00
CA LYS A 67 -11.74 -1.69 5.22
C LYS A 67 -12.43 -3.00 4.87
N ASN A 68 -11.67 -4.06 4.65
CA ASN A 68 -12.19 -5.36 4.23
C ASN A 68 -12.10 -6.45 5.33
N ARG A 69 -11.80 -6.07 6.58
CA ARG A 69 -11.51 -6.98 7.72
C ARG A 69 -12.58 -8.06 7.96
N GLN A 70 -13.83 -7.80 7.58
CA GLN A 70 -14.94 -8.74 7.73
C GLN A 70 -14.93 -9.88 6.71
N THR A 71 -14.16 -9.77 5.65
CA THR A 71 -13.96 -10.81 4.64
C THR A 71 -12.71 -11.60 5.00
N TYR A 72 -12.78 -12.94 4.92
CA TYR A 72 -11.59 -13.80 5.01
C TYR A 72 -10.66 -13.46 3.85
N LEU A 73 -9.71 -12.56 4.08
CA LEU A 73 -8.74 -12.09 3.11
C LEU A 73 -7.47 -12.91 3.25
N ASP A 74 -7.13 -13.60 2.17
CA ASP A 74 -5.78 -14.12 1.97
C ASP A 74 -4.87 -12.99 1.44
N ALA A 75 -3.55 -13.16 1.56
CA ALA A 75 -2.57 -12.18 1.09
C ALA A 75 -2.69 -11.92 -0.42
N SER A 76 -3.09 -12.93 -1.19
CA SER A 76 -3.36 -12.82 -2.62
C SER A 76 -4.56 -11.91 -2.93
N THR A 77 -5.68 -12.12 -2.24
CA THR A 77 -6.89 -11.30 -2.37
C THR A 77 -6.65 -9.86 -1.92
N LEU A 78 -5.93 -9.67 -0.80
CA LEU A 78 -5.59 -8.34 -0.32
C LEU A 78 -4.67 -7.61 -1.30
N ALA A 79 -3.69 -8.29 -1.90
CA ALA A 79 -2.82 -7.70 -2.92
C ALA A 79 -3.63 -7.21 -4.13
N ALA A 80 -4.57 -8.02 -4.61
CA ALA A 80 -5.43 -7.65 -5.74
C ALA A 80 -6.31 -6.42 -5.43
N LEU A 81 -6.86 -6.34 -4.21
CA LEU A 81 -7.66 -5.19 -3.78
C LEU A 81 -6.84 -3.90 -3.69
N VAL A 82 -5.63 -4.01 -3.13
CA VAL A 82 -4.71 -2.87 -3.04
C VAL A 82 -4.28 -2.41 -4.43
N GLU A 83 -3.97 -3.34 -5.33
CA GLU A 83 -3.63 -3.05 -6.72
C GLU A 83 -4.76 -2.31 -7.45
N GLN A 84 -6.00 -2.76 -7.28
CA GLN A 84 -7.17 -2.09 -7.85
C GLN A 84 -7.38 -0.67 -7.28
N GLU A 85 -7.15 -0.47 -5.99
CA GLU A 85 -7.27 0.86 -5.37
C GLU A 85 -6.18 1.82 -5.89
N ILE A 86 -4.94 1.34 -6.06
CA ILE A 86 -3.84 2.14 -6.62
C ILE A 86 -4.14 2.57 -8.05
N GLU A 87 -4.62 1.66 -8.89
CA GLU A 87 -4.98 1.99 -10.28
C GLU A 87 -6.09 3.06 -10.33
N ARG A 88 -7.08 2.97 -9.45
CA ARG A 88 -8.14 3.99 -9.33
C ARG A 88 -7.61 5.34 -8.86
N GLU A 89 -6.72 5.37 -7.87
CA GLU A 89 -6.09 6.61 -7.39
C GLU A 89 -5.22 7.25 -8.48
N GLN A 90 -4.46 6.46 -9.23
CA GLN A 90 -3.64 6.94 -10.34
C GLN A 90 -4.49 7.49 -11.49
N ALA A 91 -5.60 6.82 -11.83
CA ALA A 91 -6.52 7.31 -12.85
C ALA A 91 -7.13 8.67 -12.47
N ARG A 92 -7.59 8.81 -11.22
CA ARG A 92 -8.13 10.08 -10.71
C ARG A 92 -7.10 11.21 -10.70
N LYS A 93 -5.85 10.92 -10.31
CA LYS A 93 -4.76 11.93 -10.33
C LYS A 93 -4.47 12.40 -11.75
N ARG A 94 -4.43 11.49 -12.73
CA ARG A 94 -4.22 11.84 -14.15
C ARG A 94 -5.35 12.69 -14.72
N GLU A 95 -6.59 12.40 -14.34
CA GLU A 95 -7.75 13.19 -14.75
C GLU A 95 -7.71 14.60 -14.16
N GLN A 96 -7.41 14.73 -12.85
CA GLN A 96 -7.22 16.03 -12.21
C GLN A 96 -6.04 16.83 -12.76
N GLU A 97 -4.94 16.17 -13.13
CA GLU A 97 -3.79 16.83 -13.74
C GLU A 97 -4.14 17.37 -15.12
N ARG A 98 -4.87 16.60 -15.95
CA ARG A 98 -5.41 17.06 -17.22
C ARG A 98 -6.38 18.24 -17.08
N GLU A 99 -7.30 18.19 -16.11
CA GLU A 99 -8.21 19.31 -15.85
C GLU A 99 -7.45 20.57 -15.41
N ARG A 100 -6.40 20.41 -14.60
CA ARG A 100 -5.53 21.51 -14.19
C ARG A 100 -4.72 22.09 -15.33
N GLU A 101 -4.17 21.27 -16.22
CA GLU A 101 -3.49 21.72 -17.44
C GLU A 101 -4.44 22.48 -18.37
N LEU A 102 -5.67 21.98 -18.57
CA LEU A 102 -6.70 22.65 -19.37
C LEU A 102 -7.15 24.00 -18.78
N LEU A 103 -7.17 24.14 -17.46
CA LEU A 103 -7.48 25.40 -16.77
C LEU A 103 -6.28 26.36 -16.70
N ALA A 104 -5.06 25.86 -16.82
CA ALA A 104 -3.82 26.64 -16.73
C ALA A 104 -3.36 27.21 -18.09
N ASP A 105 -3.93 26.76 -19.22
CA ASP A 105 -3.65 27.29 -20.55
C ASP A 105 -4.71 28.32 -21.00
N PRO A 106 -4.46 29.64 -20.88
CA PRO A 106 -5.37 30.67 -21.37
C PRO A 106 -5.39 30.82 -22.91
N THR A 107 -4.65 29.99 -23.66
CA THR A 107 -4.40 30.20 -25.10
C THR A 107 -5.43 29.54 -26.04
N VAL A 108 -6.56 29.04 -25.53
CA VAL A 108 -7.60 28.37 -26.36
C VAL A 108 -8.77 29.30 -26.71
N LEU A 109 -8.82 30.53 -26.19
CA LEU A 109 -9.94 31.45 -26.42
C LEU A 109 -9.72 32.52 -27.51
N ASP A 110 -8.58 32.50 -28.21
CA ASP A 110 -8.26 33.47 -29.28
C ASP A 110 -7.95 32.76 -30.61
N GLN A 111 -8.97 32.12 -31.18
CA GLN A 111 -9.00 31.86 -32.62
C GLN A 111 -10.10 32.74 -33.21
N PRO A 112 -9.79 33.96 -33.68
CA PRO A 112 -10.69 34.64 -34.60
C PRO A 112 -10.65 33.87 -35.92
N SER A 113 -11.76 33.22 -36.25
CA SER A 113 -11.99 32.66 -37.56
C SER A 113 -12.01 33.80 -38.59
N GLU A 114 -10.95 33.92 -39.38
CA GLU A 114 -10.99 34.65 -40.67
C GLU A 114 -11.69 33.81 -41.75
#